data_AF-A0A7W1M289-F1
#
_entry.id   AF-A0A7W1M289-F1
#
_cell.length_a   1.000
_cell.length_b   1.000
_cell.length_c   1.000
_cell.angle_alpha   90.00
_cell.angle_beta   90.00
_cell.angle_gamma   90.00
#
_symmetry.space_group_name_H-M   'P 1'
#
loop_
_entity.id
_entity.type
_entity.pdbx_description
1 polymer ?
#
loop_
_entity_poly.entity_id
_entity_poly.type
_entity_poly.pdbx_seq_one_letter_code
_entity_poly.pdbx_strand_id
1 'polypeptide(L)'
;MSQTAETHPTEQELQQELASLRARVASLESELIEVQTRANTAVAQWQERAYWLDRWHLDLNALMRRPGASEFRSAVRALRSVVWTARRVKRRLTQS
;
A
#
# COMPACT_ATOMS: atom_id res chain seq x y z
N MET A 1 -19.18 26.73 -51.02
CA MET A 1 -18.58 25.49 -50.48
C MET A 1 -17.13 25.81 -50.16
N SER A 2 -16.84 26.17 -48.91
CA SER A 2 -15.48 26.54 -48.49
C SER A 2 -14.71 25.27 -48.18
N GLN A 3 -13.71 25.00 -49.00
CA GLN A 3 -12.75 23.92 -48.81
C GLN A 3 -11.95 24.24 -47.53
N THR A 4 -12.14 23.44 -46.48
CA THR A 4 -11.28 23.46 -45.30
C THR A 4 -9.87 23.16 -45.79
N ALA A 5 -9.00 24.16 -45.79
CA ALA A 5 -7.59 23.96 -46.06
C ALA A 5 -7.03 23.00 -45.00
N GLU A 6 -6.84 21.74 -45.37
CA GLU A 6 -6.13 20.76 -44.55
C GLU A 6 -4.69 21.27 -44.39
N THR A 7 -4.45 21.96 -43.28
CA THR A 7 -3.12 22.42 -42.92
C THR A 7 -2.41 21.21 -42.35
N HIS A 8 -1.64 20.50 -43.18
CA HIS A 8 -0.85 19.38 -42.71
C HIS A 8 0.22 19.88 -41.75
N PRO A 9 0.30 19.33 -40.52
CA PRO A 9 1.33 19.71 -39.57
C PRO A 9 2.70 19.42 -40.18
N THR A 10 3.61 20.36 -39.97
CA THR A 10 4.99 20.26 -40.44
C THR A 10 5.73 19.15 -39.69
N GLU A 11 6.78 18.62 -40.30
CA GLU A 11 7.61 17.59 -39.66
C GLU A 11 8.21 18.06 -38.31
N GLN A 12 8.50 19.36 -38.19
CA GLN A 12 8.99 19.96 -36.95
C GLN A 12 7.93 19.97 -35.85
N GLU A 13 6.67 20.28 -36.19
CA GLU A 13 5.55 20.23 -35.23
C GLU A 13 5.32 18.79 -34.73
N LEU A 14 5.37 17.81 -35.64
CA LEU A 14 5.26 16.39 -35.28
C LEU A 14 6.41 15.93 -34.38
N GLN A 15 7.65 16.35 -34.65
CA GLN A 15 8.79 16.02 -33.80
C GLN A 15 8.69 16.65 -32.41
N GLN A 16 8.21 17.89 -32.32
CA GLN A 16 7.99 18.57 -31.05
C GLN A 16 6.86 17.90 -30.24
N GLU A 17 5.78 17.52 -30.91
CA GLU A 17 4.68 16.78 -30.28
C GLU A 17 5.15 15.41 -29.78
N LEU A 18 5.91 14.66 -30.58
CA LEU A 18 6.51 13.39 -30.16
C LEU A 18 7.45 13.56 -28.95
N ALA A 19 8.25 14.63 -28.92
CA ALA A 19 9.11 14.92 -27.79
C ALA A 19 8.30 15.21 -26.52
N SER A 20 7.21 15.99 -26.64
CA SER A 20 6.28 16.27 -25.54
C SER A 20 5.61 15.00 -25.01
N LEU A 21 5.11 14.14 -25.92
CA LEU A 21 4.49 12.87 -25.56
C LEU A 21 5.48 11.94 -24.84
N ARG A 22 6.71 11.82 -25.35
CA ARG A 22 7.75 11.00 -24.70
C ARG A 22 8.09 11.51 -23.31
N ALA A 23 8.20 12.83 -23.14
CA ALA A 23 8.44 13.43 -21.82
C ALA A 23 7.26 13.14 -20.88
N ARG A 24 6.02 13.20 -21.37
CA ARG A 24 4.84 12.89 -20.56
C ARG A 24 4.77 11.41 -20.19
N VAL A 25 5.08 10.51 -21.11
CA VAL A 25 5.15 9.06 -20.84
C VAL A 25 6.21 8.76 -19.78
N ALA A 26 7.42 9.31 -19.92
CA ALA A 26 8.49 9.12 -18.94
C ALA A 26 8.08 9.63 -17.53
N SER A 27 7.38 10.78 -17.47
CA SER A 27 6.78 11.29 -16.23
C SER A 27 5.77 10.32 -15.63
N LEU A 28 4.83 9.81 -16.42
CA LEU A 28 3.81 8.87 -15.95
C LEU A 28 4.39 7.52 -15.53
N GLU A 29 5.39 7.01 -16.23
CA GLU A 29 6.10 5.79 -15.86
C GLU A 29 6.79 5.93 -14.50
N SER A 30 7.38 7.09 -14.23
CA SER A 30 7.99 7.38 -12.92
C SER A 30 6.95 7.40 -11.80
N GLU A 31 5.80 8.06 -12.01
CA GLU A 31 4.68 8.09 -11.07
C GLU A 31 4.12 6.67 -10.81
N LEU A 32 4.02 5.85 -11.86
CA LEU A 32 3.55 4.48 -11.78
C LEU A 32 4.48 3.61 -10.91
N ILE A 33 5.79 3.73 -11.10
CA ILE A 33 6.80 3.04 -10.29
C ILE A 33 6.68 3.42 -8.81
N GLU A 34 6.48 4.69 -8.51
CA GLU A 34 6.30 5.16 -7.13
C GLU A 34 5.02 4.62 -6.49
N VAL A 35 3.91 4.64 -7.22
CA VAL A 35 2.64 4.05 -6.76
C VAL A 35 2.80 2.55 -6.51
N GLN A 36 3.43 1.83 -7.45
CA GLN A 36 3.66 0.39 -7.32
C GLN A 36 4.57 0.06 -6.14
N THR A 37 5.62 0.85 -5.91
CA THR A 37 6.52 0.67 -4.77
C THR A 37 5.79 0.84 -3.44
N ARG A 38 4.95 1.88 -3.31
CA ARG A 38 4.12 2.09 -2.12
C ARG A 38 3.11 0.96 -1.91
N ALA A 39 2.43 0.54 -2.98
CA ALA A 39 1.46 -0.55 -2.94
C ALA A 39 2.13 -1.87 -2.51
N ASN A 40 3.25 -2.23 -3.14
CA ASN A 40 4.01 -3.43 -2.81
C ASN A 40 4.48 -3.43 -1.36
N THR A 41 4.96 -2.28 -0.86
CA THR A 41 5.35 -2.13 0.54
C THR A 41 4.17 -2.36 1.49
N ALA A 42 3.00 -1.80 1.17
CA ALA A 42 1.80 -2.01 1.97
C ALA A 42 1.37 -3.49 1.94
N VAL A 43 1.34 -4.12 0.77
CA VAL A 43 1.00 -5.54 0.62
C VAL A 43 1.96 -6.43 1.39
N ALA A 44 3.27 -6.18 1.33
CA ALA A 44 4.26 -6.94 2.10
C ALA A 44 4.02 -6.85 3.61
N GLN A 45 3.72 -5.66 4.13
CA GLN A 45 3.35 -5.50 5.55
C GLN A 45 2.07 -6.27 5.92
N TRP A 46 1.09 -6.33 5.02
CA TRP A 46 -0.13 -7.12 5.24
C TRP A 46 0.14 -8.62 5.16
N GLN A 47 0.98 -9.07 4.23
CA GLN A 47 1.38 -10.48 4.11
C GLN A 47 2.14 -10.95 5.35
N GLU A 48 3.05 -10.15 5.90
CA GLU A 48 3.75 -10.50 7.14
C GLU A 48 2.76 -10.65 8.32
N ARG A 49 1.80 -9.73 8.44
CA ARG A 49 0.75 -9.82 9.47
C ARG A 49 -0.14 -11.05 9.27
N ALA A 50 -0.54 -11.32 8.03
CA ALA A 50 -1.35 -12.49 7.69
C ALA A 50 -0.60 -13.80 7.97
N TYR A 51 0.69 -13.85 7.66
CA TYR A 51 1.56 -14.98 7.98
C TYR A 51 1.57 -15.28 9.49
N TRP A 52 1.70 -14.26 10.34
CA TRP A 52 1.65 -14.45 11.80
C TRP A 52 0.27 -14.88 12.30
N LEU A 53 -0.81 -14.37 11.70
CA LEU A 53 -2.17 -14.80 12.04
C LEU A 53 -2.40 -16.26 11.69
N ASP A 54 -1.99 -16.68 10.49
CA ASP A 54 -2.10 -18.07 10.03
C ASP A 54 -1.23 -19.01 10.87
N ARG A 55 -0.01 -18.58 11.22
CA ARG A 55 0.90 -19.32 12.11
C ARG A 55 0.29 -19.61 13.48
N TRP A 56 -0.59 -18.73 13.98
CA TRP A 56 -1.32 -18.90 15.25
C TRP A 56 -2.76 -19.41 15.06
N HIS A 57 -3.15 -19.78 13.84
CA HIS A 57 -4.48 -20.27 13.48
C HIS A 57 -5.60 -19.31 13.92
N LEU A 58 -5.33 -18.00 13.86
CA LEU A 58 -6.29 -16.96 14.17
C LEU A 58 -7.06 -16.57 12.91
N ASP A 59 -8.24 -17.18 12.70
CA ASP A 59 -9.11 -16.81 11.59
C ASP A 59 -9.88 -15.52 11.89
N LEU A 60 -9.41 -14.42 11.29
CA LEU A 60 -10.05 -13.10 11.38
C LEU A 60 -11.47 -13.09 10.78
N ASN A 61 -11.74 -13.91 9.76
CA ASN A 61 -13.05 -14.00 9.13
C ASN A 61 -14.04 -14.76 10.01
N ALA A 62 -13.61 -15.84 10.68
CA ALA A 62 -14.45 -16.51 11.69
C ALA A 62 -14.77 -15.56 12.87
N LEU A 63 -13.79 -14.75 13.25
CA LEU A 63 -13.95 -13.75 14.29
C LEU A 63 -14.95 -12.63 13.90
N MET A 64 -14.85 -12.10 12.68
CA MET A 64 -15.74 -11.04 12.18
C MET A 64 -17.18 -11.51 11.98
N ARG A 65 -17.41 -12.80 11.77
CA ARG A 65 -18.76 -13.39 11.62
C ARG A 65 -19.51 -13.55 12.94
N ARG A 66 -18.88 -13.35 14.10
CA ARG A 66 -19.53 -13.46 15.42
C ARG A 66 -20.04 -12.10 15.91
N PRO A 67 -21.28 -12.00 16.44
CA PRO A 67 -21.87 -10.75 16.96
C PRO A 67 -21.25 -10.22 18.28
N GLY A 68 -20.00 -10.59 18.60
CA GLY A 68 -19.23 -10.17 19.79
C GLY A 68 -17.87 -9.53 19.45
N ALA A 69 -17.69 -9.04 18.22
CA ALA A 69 -16.40 -8.52 17.74
C ALA A 69 -15.88 -7.29 18.52
N SER A 70 -16.74 -6.59 19.27
CA SER A 70 -16.34 -5.50 20.17
C SER A 70 -15.65 -6.03 21.44
N GLU A 71 -16.19 -7.09 22.04
CA GLU A 71 -15.65 -7.74 23.24
C GLU A 71 -14.32 -8.46 22.94
N PHE A 72 -14.20 -9.07 21.76
CA PHE A 72 -12.93 -9.63 21.35
C PHE A 72 -11.87 -8.54 21.12
N ARG A 73 -12.24 -7.41 20.51
CA ARG A 73 -11.33 -6.27 20.33
C ARG A 73 -10.85 -5.70 21.66
N SER A 74 -11.72 -5.61 22.69
CA SER A 74 -11.31 -5.17 24.02
C SER A 74 -10.40 -6.19 24.70
N ALA A 75 -10.68 -7.49 24.59
CA ALA A 75 -9.84 -8.56 25.11
C ALA A 75 -8.44 -8.58 24.48
N VAL A 76 -8.34 -8.44 23.14
CA VAL A 76 -7.06 -8.33 22.44
C VAL A 76 -6.29 -7.07 22.87
N ARG A 77 -6.98 -5.94 23.07
CA ARG A 77 -6.35 -4.68 23.48
C ARG A 77 -5.78 -4.79 24.91
N ALA A 78 -6.51 -5.46 25.81
CA ALA A 78 -6.05 -5.76 27.16
C ALA A 78 -4.87 -6.73 27.16
N LEU A 79 -4.93 -7.82 26.37
CA LEU A 79 -3.81 -8.74 26.24
C LEU A 79 -2.55 -8.04 25.70
N ARG A 80 -2.72 -7.13 24.73
CA ARG A 80 -1.61 -6.36 24.16
C ARG A 80 -0.93 -5.46 25.20
N SER A 81 -1.68 -4.81 26.09
CA SER A 81 -1.09 -3.96 27.13
C SER A 81 -0.30 -4.76 28.17
N VAL A 82 -0.79 -5.96 28.51
CA VAL A 82 -0.09 -6.90 29.40
C VAL A 82 1.22 -7.36 28.77
N VAL A 83 1.20 -7.78 27.50
CA VAL A 83 2.41 -8.21 26.78
C VAL A 83 3.44 -7.08 26.66
N TRP A 84 3.00 -5.84 26.40
CA TRP A 84 3.90 -4.68 26.36
C TRP A 84 4.53 -4.38 27.71
N THR A 85 3.76 -4.46 28.78
CA THR A 85 4.25 -4.27 30.16
C THR A 85 5.26 -5.35 30.52
N ALA A 86 4.94 -6.62 30.26
CA ALA A 86 5.85 -7.74 30.49
C ALA A 86 7.16 -7.62 29.70
N ARG A 87 7.09 -7.18 28.42
CA ARG A 87 8.29 -6.92 27.61
C ARG A 87 9.14 -5.77 28.17
N ARG A 88 8.52 -4.71 28.69
CA ARG A 88 9.22 -3.58 29.31
C ARG A 88 9.91 -3.99 30.62
N VAL A 89 9.24 -4.79 31.45
CA VAL A 89 9.81 -5.36 32.68
C VAL A 89 10.97 -6.29 32.35
N LYS A 90 10.80 -7.20 31.38
CA LYS A 90 11.88 -8.08 30.91
C LYS A 90 13.09 -7.28 30.46
N ARG A 91 12.93 -6.24 29.62
CA ARG A 91 14.04 -5.38 29.19
C ARG A 91 14.80 -4.75 30.35
N ARG A 92 14.10 -4.31 31.41
CA ARG A 92 14.74 -3.74 32.60
C ARG A 92 15.55 -4.78 33.37
N LEU A 93 15.01 -6.00 33.52
CA LEU A 93 15.68 -7.10 34.21
C LEU A 93 16.85 -7.72 33.41
N THR A 94 16.93 -7.48 32.11
CA THR A 94 18.03 -7.98 31.27
C THR A 94 19.11 -6.91 31.03
N GLN A 95 18.92 -5.68 31.53
CA GLN A 95 19.87 -4.56 31.43
C GLN A 95 20.50 -4.17 32.79
N SER A 96 20.14 -4.83 33.89
CA SER A 96 20.83 -4.75 35.18
C SER A 96 21.71 -5.97 35.38
#